data_AF-A0A2S7BSW2-F1
#
_entry.id   AF-A0A2S7BSW2-F1
#
_cell.length_a   1.000
_cell.length_b   1.000
_cell.length_c   1.000
_cell.angle_alpha   90.00
_cell.angle_beta   90.00
_cell.angle_gamma   90.00
#
_symmetry.space_group_name_H-M   'P 1'
#
loop_
_entity.id
_entity.type
_entity.pdbx_description
1 polymer ?
#
loop_
_entity_poly.entity_id
_entity_poly.type
_entity_poly.pdbx_seq_one_letter_code
_entity_poly.pdbx_strand_id
1 'polypeptide(L)'
;MKITMLEQMLEQELIAHAEAILGNAFPEADHRWIAGAARVHVLDDRAGLAEREKNVCQAILSLFEFGHKIGCKKAKQAGGADLGCRGKAPT
;
A
#
# COMPACT_ATOMS: atom_id res chain seq x y z
N MET A 1 31.76 7.36 -0.90
CA MET A 1 30.92 6.28 -0.34
C MET A 1 29.82 6.81 0.61
N LYS A 2 29.12 7.91 0.29
CA LYS A 2 28.04 8.48 1.16
C LYS A 2 26.64 8.42 0.54
N ILE A 3 26.54 8.34 -0.80
CA ILE A 3 25.27 8.37 -1.53
C ILE A 3 24.51 7.05 -1.38
N THR A 4 25.21 5.92 -1.43
CA THR A 4 24.61 4.57 -1.34
C THR A 4 23.94 4.28 0.01
N MET A 5 24.43 4.84 1.12
CA MET A 5 23.76 4.64 2.42
C MET A 5 22.45 5.43 2.52
N LEU A 6 22.42 6.65 1.97
CA LEU A 6 21.20 7.47 1.97
C LEU A 6 20.11 6.84 1.11
N GLU A 7 20.48 6.29 -0.05
CA GLU A 7 19.55 5.55 -0.92
C GLU A 7 18.98 4.32 -0.20
N GLN A 8 19.82 3.53 0.46
CA GLN A 8 19.38 2.36 1.23
C GLN A 8 18.46 2.73 2.40
N MET A 9 18.77 3.81 3.12
CA MET A 9 17.91 4.29 4.21
C MET A 9 16.55 4.76 3.69
N LEU A 10 16.52 5.49 2.57
CA LEU A 10 15.28 5.94 1.94
C LEU A 10 14.44 4.75 1.46
N GLU A 11 15.08 3.76 0.85
CA GLU A 11 14.40 2.53 0.42
C GLU A 11 13.76 1.80 1.61
N GLN A 12 14.46 1.65 2.73
CA GLN A 12 13.89 1.02 3.93
C GLN A 12 12.71 1.80 4.52
N GLU A 13 12.80 3.13 4.56
CA GLU A 13 11.72 3.98 5.05
C GLU A 13 10.47 3.86 4.16
N LEU A 14 10.66 3.87 2.83
CA LEU A 14 9.57 3.70 1.88
C LEU A 14 8.94 2.31 1.97
N ILE A 15 9.75 1.26 2.20
CA ILE A 15 9.25 -0.10 2.41
C ILE A 15 8.40 -0.16 3.68
N ALA A 16 8.90 0.37 4.81
CA ALA A 16 8.16 0.39 6.07
C ALA A 16 6.83 1.15 5.95
N HIS A 17 6.84 2.27 5.22
CA HIS A 17 5.62 3.02 4.94
C HIS A 17 4.62 2.22 4.09
N ALA A 18 5.09 1.55 3.03
CA ALA A 18 4.26 0.68 2.19
C ALA A 18 3.70 -0.52 2.97
N GLU A 19 4.50 -1.15 3.85
CA GLU A 19 4.05 -2.22 4.73
C GLU A 19 2.91 -1.77 5.64
N ALA A 20 3.02 -0.57 6.24
CA ALA A 20 1.97 -0.03 7.10
C ALA A 20 0.65 0.23 6.33
N ILE A 21 0.73 0.78 5.11
CA ILE A 21 -0.44 0.99 4.26
C ILE A 21 -1.09 -0.33 3.90
N LEU A 22 -0.30 -1.31 3.44
CA LEU A 22 -0.79 -2.62 3.03
C LEU A 22 -1.33 -3.42 4.20
N GLY A 23 -0.69 -3.38 5.36
CA GLY A 23 -1.17 -4.04 6.58
C GLY A 23 -2.50 -3.46 7.08
N ASN A 24 -2.68 -2.14 6.97
CA ASN A 24 -3.96 -1.51 7.30
C ASN A 24 -5.06 -1.83 6.27
N ALA A 25 -4.70 -1.95 4.99
CA ALA A 25 -5.64 -2.31 3.93
C ALA A 25 -6.05 -3.79 3.96
N PHE A 26 -5.15 -4.67 4.42
CA PHE A 26 -5.31 -6.12 4.42
C PHE A 26 -4.90 -6.72 5.77
N PRO A 27 -5.64 -6.43 6.86
CA PRO A 27 -5.26 -6.85 8.21
C PRO A 27 -5.26 -8.37 8.43
N GLU A 28 -5.94 -9.11 7.56
CA GLU A 28 -6.03 -10.58 7.61
C GLU A 28 -4.97 -11.28 6.73
N ALA A 29 -4.18 -10.53 5.93
CA ALA A 29 -3.18 -11.11 5.06
C ALA A 29 -1.94 -11.58 5.86
N ASP A 30 -1.31 -12.68 5.41
CA ASP A 30 -0.05 -13.16 6.01
C ASP A 30 1.01 -12.06 5.89
N HIS A 31 1.67 -11.76 7.01
CA HIS A 31 2.69 -10.72 7.12
C HIS A 31 3.81 -10.85 6.07
N ARG A 32 4.16 -12.07 5.64
CA ARG A 32 5.16 -12.30 4.60
C ARG A 32 4.69 -11.80 3.24
N TRP A 33 3.40 -11.90 2.95
CA TRP A 33 2.84 -11.32 1.72
C TRP A 33 2.83 -9.80 1.77
N ILE A 34 2.49 -9.20 2.91
CA ILE A 34 2.52 -7.74 3.09
C ILE A 34 3.95 -7.21 2.90
N ALA A 35 4.93 -7.82 3.56
CA ALA A 35 6.34 -7.45 3.43
C ALA A 35 6.88 -7.66 2.01
N GLY A 36 6.52 -8.78 1.37
CA GLY A 36 6.89 -9.08 -0.02
C GLY A 36 6.32 -8.04 -0.99
N ALA A 37 5.04 -7.70 -0.86
CA ALA A 37 4.38 -6.72 -1.71
C ALA A 37 4.95 -5.31 -1.52
N ALA A 38 5.22 -4.89 -0.28
CA ALA A 38 5.86 -3.60 0.00
C ALA A 38 7.25 -3.49 -0.65
N ARG A 39 8.08 -4.54 -0.52
CA ARG A 39 9.40 -4.59 -1.17
C ARG A 39 9.30 -4.56 -2.68
N VAL A 40 8.39 -5.31 -3.29
CA VAL A 40 8.17 -5.30 -4.74
C VAL A 40 7.69 -3.93 -5.22
N HIS A 41 6.83 -3.26 -4.44
CA HIS A 41 6.33 -1.92 -4.79
C HIS A 41 7.45 -0.87 -4.83
N VAL A 42 8.39 -0.91 -3.88
CA VAL A 42 9.46 0.10 -3.76
C VAL A 42 10.69 -0.24 -4.61
N LEU A 43 11.06 -1.52 -4.69
CA LEU A 43 12.33 -1.96 -5.30
C LEU A 43 12.18 -2.61 -6.67
N ASP A 44 10.97 -3.06 -7.02
CA ASP A 44 10.66 -3.78 -8.26
C ASP A 44 11.63 -4.94 -8.52
N ASP A 45 12.44 -4.92 -9.59
CA ASP A 45 13.45 -5.94 -9.90
C ASP A 45 14.50 -6.12 -8.81
N ARG A 46 14.75 -5.08 -8.01
CA ARG A 46 15.73 -5.11 -6.91
C ARG A 46 15.16 -5.70 -5.63
N ALA A 47 13.92 -6.16 -5.62
CA ALA A 47 13.30 -6.79 -4.46
C ALA A 47 13.97 -8.12 -4.06
N GLY A 48 14.70 -8.77 -4.97
CA GLY A 48 15.43 -10.01 -4.69
C GLY A 48 14.54 -11.22 -4.45
N LEU A 49 13.31 -11.18 -4.99
CA LEU A 49 12.35 -12.29 -4.96
C LEU A 49 12.42 -13.11 -6.24
N ALA A 50 12.00 -14.37 -6.19
CA ALA A 50 11.83 -15.16 -7.40
C ALA A 50 10.72 -14.56 -8.28
N GLU A 51 10.84 -14.68 -9.59
CA GLU A 51 9.87 -14.11 -10.56
C GLU A 51 8.42 -14.50 -10.23
N ARG A 52 8.19 -15.74 -9.83
CA ARG A 52 6.86 -16.21 -9.41
C ARG A 52 6.31 -15.44 -8.22
N GLU A 53 7.13 -15.20 -7.19
CA GLU A 53 6.72 -14.47 -5.98
C GLU A 53 6.48 -12.99 -6.29
N LYS A 54 7.33 -12.42 -7.16
CA LYS A 54 7.18 -11.06 -7.67
C LYS A 54 5.85 -10.89 -8.40
N ASN A 55 5.51 -11.81 -9.30
CA ASN A 55 4.26 -11.77 -10.06
C ASN A 55 3.02 -11.86 -9.16
N VAL A 56 3.08 -12.68 -8.10
CA VAL A 56 1.99 -12.76 -7.12
C VAL A 56 1.85 -11.44 -6.35
N CYS A 57 2.95 -10.85 -5.90
CA CYS A 57 2.95 -9.55 -5.23
C CYS A 57 2.38 -8.44 -6.14
N GLN A 58 2.79 -8.40 -7.40
CA GLN A 58 2.29 -7.44 -8.39
C GLN A 58 0.80 -7.61 -8.67
N ALA A 59 0.30 -8.85 -8.72
CA ALA A 59 -1.13 -9.11 -8.88
C ALA A 59 -1.95 -8.57 -7.70
N ILE A 60 -1.47 -8.76 -6.46
CA ILE A 60 -2.11 -8.24 -5.25
C ILE A 60 -2.09 -6.71 -5.23
N LEU A 61 -0.96 -6.09 -5.57
CA LEU A 61 -0.86 -4.63 -5.69
C LEU A 61 -1.81 -4.08 -6.75
N SER A 62 -1.92 -4.75 -7.90
CA SER A 62 -2.85 -4.36 -8.96
C SER A 62 -4.32 -4.44 -8.52
N LEU A 63 -4.67 -5.47 -7.74
CA LEU A 63 -6.00 -5.60 -7.13
C LEU A 63 -6.26 -4.47 -6.13
N PHE A 64 -5.26 -4.08 -5.32
CA PHE A 64 -5.38 -2.96 -4.39
C PHE A 64 -5.59 -1.64 -5.14
N GLU A 65 -4.78 -1.34 -6.16
CA GLU A 65 -4.96 -0.15 -6.98
C GLU A 65 -6.32 -0.09 -7.66
N PHE A 66 -6.80 -1.24 -8.17
CA PHE A 66 -8.10 -1.32 -8.82
C PHE A 66 -9.25 -1.13 -7.83
N GLY A 67 -9.18 -1.77 -6.66
CA GLY A 67 -10.13 -1.58 -5.57
C GLY A 67 -10.17 -0.13 -5.08
N HIS A 68 -9.00 0.51 -4.95
CA HIS A 68 -8.88 1.93 -4.60
C HIS A 68 -9.49 2.84 -5.67
N LYS A 69 -9.25 2.56 -6.97
CA LYS A 69 -9.87 3.29 -8.09
C LYS A 69 -11.40 3.17 -8.10
N ILE A 70 -11.97 2.03 -7.68
CA ILE A 70 -13.42 1.85 -7.55
C ILE A 70 -13.96 2.56 -6.30
N GLY A 71 -13.27 2.49 -5.16
CA GLY A 71 -13.63 3.18 -3.93
C GLY A 71 -13.66 4.70 -4.10
N CYS A 72 -12.63 5.28 -4.74
CA CYS A 72 -12.59 6.69 -5.09
C CYS A 72 -13.72 7.10 -6.04
N LYS A 73 -14.09 6.26 -7.02
CA LYS A 73 -15.22 6.53 -7.91
C LYS A 73 -16.56 6.55 -7.17
N LYS A 74 -16.79 5.61 -6.25
CA LYS A 74 -17.98 5.60 -5.39
C LYS A 74 -18.03 6.82 -4.45
N ALA A 75 -16.91 7.19 -3.83
CA ALA A 75 -16.83 8.40 -3.01
C ALA A 75 -17.11 9.68 -3.82
N LYS A 76 -16.64 9.75 -5.07
CA LYS A 76 -16.90 10.88 -5.97
C LYS A 76 -18.34 10.93 -6.49
N GLN A 77 -19.02 9.78 -6.58
CA GLN A 77 -20.43 9.69 -6.96
C GLN A 77 -21.38 9.95 -5.77
N ALA A 78 -20.95 9.62 -4.55
CA ALA A 78 -21.66 9.94 -3.31
C ALA A 78 -21.41 11.39 -2.82
N GLY A 79 -20.34 12.05 -3.27
CA GLY A 79 -19.98 13.44 -2.92
C GLY A 79 -20.70 14.53 -3.71
N GLY A 80 -21.88 14.22 -4.27
CA GLY A 80 -22.82 15.18 -4.85
C GLY A 80 -24.02 15.44 -3.93
N ALA A 81 -23.82 15.45 -2.62
CA ALA A 81 -24.80 15.95 -1.67
C ALA A 81 -24.05 16.58 -0.49
N ASP A 82 -24.23 17.89 -0.41
CA ASP A 82 -23.84 18.76 0.69
C ASP A 82 -24.39 18.29 2.04
N LEU A 83 -23.77 18.79 3.12
CA LEU A 83 -24.19 18.82 4.53
C LEU A 83 -23.68 17.74 5.49
N GLY A 84 -22.73 18.16 6.34
CA GLY A 84 -22.88 18.00 7.78
C GLY A 84 -21.82 17.18 8.50
N CYS A 85 -20.64 17.75 8.75
CA CYS A 85 -19.78 17.31 9.85
C CYS A 85 -20.53 17.55 11.18
N ARG A 86 -21.24 16.53 11.67
CA ARG A 86 -21.78 16.51 13.04
C ARG A 86 -21.33 15.24 13.75
N GLY A 87 -20.06 15.22 14.12
CA GLY A 87 -19.57 14.31 15.16
C GLY A 87 -20.11 14.78 16.52
N LYS A 88 -21.20 14.17 16.99
CA LYS A 88 -21.48 14.05 18.42
C LYS A 88 -21.10 12.64 18.84
N ALA A 89 -20.31 12.53 19.92
CA ALA A 89 -20.11 11.32 20.70
C ALA A 89 -19.95 11.74 22.19
N PRO A 90 -20.06 10.84 23.17
CA PRO A 90 -21.31 10.59 23.90
C PRO A 90 -21.23 10.90 25.42
N THR A 91 -22.41 10.96 26.03
CA THR A 91 -22.77 11.11 27.46
C THR A 91 -22.17 12.28 28.24
#